data_AF-A0A8C6XT99-F1
#
_entry.id   AF-A0A8C6XT99-F1
#
_cell.length_a   1.000
_cell.length_b   1.000
_cell.length_c   1.000
_cell.angle_alpha   90.00
_cell.angle_beta   90.00
_cell.angle_gamma   90.00
#
_symmetry.space_group_name_H-M   'P 1'
#
loop_
_entity.id
_entity.type
_entity.pdbx_description
1 polymer ?
#
loop_
_entity_poly.entity_id
_entity_poly.type
_entity_poly.pdbx_seq_one_letter_code
_entity_poly.pdbx_strand_id
1 'polypeptide(L)'
;MESLKGFIKRFIPIPSSQNSHIIYRGKRHCQLFGAFISLSTPLSFQVVLIYLFAFACFRAIEAFLKISVRRNLLDFSSEERTEFLRVLQQAKSTTHPDFMIATRRREEILGPDGNTPQFENVSIYNYFVWSHYYSVRKTYLGPGQRSFDGVDFSHEGPAFLTWHRYHLLQLERDIQDMLQDPSFALPYWNFATGRNSCDICTDDLMGSRSNFDDSLLSPNSIFSQWRILCEAIEDYDTLGTICNTPTISEGSSPLPKAIRTCCRLATTPIPTKHYMFHSEDMNTFYH
;
A
#
# COMPACT_ATOMS: atom_id res chain seq x y z
N MET A 1 25.31 1.84 22.17
CA MET A 1 25.14 2.79 21.04
C MET A 1 26.36 2.68 20.14
N GLU A 2 26.21 2.94 18.84
CA GLU A 2 27.19 2.67 17.76
C GLU A 2 27.45 1.18 17.43
N SER A 3 26.66 0.62 16.50
CA SER A 3 27.13 -0.30 15.44
C SER A 3 25.96 -0.68 14.51
N LEU A 4 25.66 0.18 13.51
CA LEU A 4 24.72 -0.17 12.41
C LEU A 4 24.86 0.73 11.15
N LYS A 5 25.91 1.54 11.04
CA LYS A 5 26.18 2.40 9.86
C LYS A 5 26.95 1.67 8.74
N GLY A 6 26.77 0.35 8.62
CA GLY A 6 27.71 -0.55 7.93
C GLY A 6 27.21 -1.33 6.72
N PHE A 7 25.96 -1.17 6.26
CA PHE A 7 25.39 -2.06 5.22
C PHE A 7 24.98 -1.39 3.89
N ILE A 8 24.94 -0.05 3.82
CA ILE A 8 24.57 0.69 2.60
C ILE A 8 25.82 1.26 1.91
N LYS A 9 26.72 0.38 1.46
CA LYS A 9 27.86 0.76 0.60
C LYS A 9 28.34 -0.33 -0.38
N ARG A 10 27.55 -1.38 -0.63
CA ARG A 10 27.92 -2.53 -1.49
C ARG A 10 26.98 -2.86 -2.65
N PHE A 11 25.98 -2.01 -2.93
CA PHE A 11 24.90 -2.34 -3.89
C PHE A 11 24.78 -1.43 -5.13
N ILE A 12 25.72 -0.51 -5.36
CA ILE A 12 25.78 0.28 -6.61
C ILE A 12 27.21 0.18 -7.18
N PRO A 13 27.43 -0.53 -8.31
CA PRO A 13 28.72 -0.60 -8.97
C PRO A 13 28.91 0.54 -9.98
N ILE A 14 29.95 1.34 -9.77
CA ILE A 14 30.49 2.30 -10.75
C ILE A 14 31.08 1.51 -11.94
N PRO A 15 30.92 1.95 -13.21
CA PRO A 15 31.44 1.22 -14.36
C PRO A 15 32.96 1.40 -14.52
N SER A 16 33.72 0.30 -14.40
CA SER A 16 35.09 0.24 -14.90
C SER A 16 35.11 -0.28 -16.34
N SER A 17 35.89 0.37 -17.20
CA SER A 17 36.07 -0.02 -18.60
C SER A 17 36.96 -1.28 -18.75
N GLN A 18 36.86 -1.91 -19.92
CA GLN A 18 37.74 -2.99 -20.43
C GLN A 18 37.79 -4.31 -19.61
N ASN A 19 36.92 -5.27 -19.96
CA ASN A 19 37.33 -6.41 -20.80
C ASN A 19 36.18 -7.41 -21.02
N SER A 20 36.33 -8.23 -22.06
CA SER A 20 35.31 -9.13 -22.60
C SER A 20 34.99 -10.32 -21.69
N HIS A 21 34.03 -10.16 -20.78
CA HIS A 21 33.29 -11.28 -20.17
C HIS A 21 31.79 -10.99 -20.19
N ILE A 22 31.00 -11.98 -20.62
CA ILE A 22 29.53 -11.90 -20.62
C ILE A 22 29.04 -12.01 -19.17
N ILE A 23 28.92 -10.86 -18.50
CA ILE A 23 28.31 -10.78 -17.17
C ILE A 23 26.80 -10.96 -17.32
N TYR A 24 26.32 -12.18 -17.07
CA TYR A 24 24.91 -12.43 -16.81
C TYR A 24 24.48 -11.67 -15.54
N ARG A 25 23.97 -10.44 -15.72
CA ARG A 25 23.37 -9.62 -14.65
C ARG A 25 22.03 -10.24 -14.23
N GLY A 26 22.08 -11.31 -13.45
CA GLY A 26 20.91 -11.99 -12.92
C GLY A 26 20.08 -11.08 -12.01
N LYS A 27 18.75 -11.10 -12.17
CA LYS A 27 17.81 -10.50 -11.22
C LYS A 27 17.91 -11.26 -9.90
N ARG A 28 18.26 -10.59 -8.80
CA ARG A 28 18.41 -11.19 -7.46
C ARG A 28 17.31 -10.68 -6.53
N HIS A 29 16.63 -11.61 -5.88
CA HIS A 29 15.67 -11.35 -4.80
C HIS A 29 15.95 -12.34 -3.66
N CYS A 30 15.59 -11.99 -2.43
CA CYS A 30 15.71 -12.92 -1.31
C CYS A 30 14.62 -13.99 -1.42
N GLN A 31 15.02 -15.26 -1.46
CA GLN A 31 14.12 -16.40 -1.23
C GLN A 31 14.30 -16.87 0.20
N LEU A 32 13.21 -16.93 0.96
CA LEU A 32 13.19 -17.38 2.34
C LEU A 32 12.87 -18.88 2.37
N PHE A 33 13.74 -19.68 2.98
CA PHE A 33 13.56 -21.12 3.09
C PHE A 33 12.98 -21.48 4.46
N GLY A 34 11.66 -21.70 4.49
CA GLY A 34 10.92 -22.02 5.72
C GLY A 34 11.03 -20.94 6.79
N ALA A 35 10.71 -21.30 8.03
CA ALA A 35 10.93 -20.45 9.20
C ALA A 35 12.38 -20.55 9.72
N PHE A 36 13.37 -20.21 8.87
CA PHE A 36 14.78 -19.84 9.18
C PHE A 36 15.55 -20.72 10.23
N ILE A 37 16.70 -21.37 9.97
CA ILE A 37 17.90 -21.01 9.18
C ILE A 37 18.68 -22.29 8.79
N SER A 38 19.42 -22.28 7.67
CA SER A 38 20.52 -23.23 7.40
C SER A 38 21.85 -22.72 7.96
N LEU A 39 22.49 -23.46 8.87
CA LEU A 39 23.74 -23.06 9.56
C LEU A 39 24.98 -23.75 8.99
N SER A 40 26.04 -22.98 8.72
CA SER A 40 27.37 -23.50 8.38
C SER A 40 28.51 -22.58 8.89
N THR A 41 28.65 -22.48 10.22
CA THR A 41 29.78 -21.81 10.92
C THR A 41 30.14 -22.55 12.23
N PRO A 42 31.40 -22.45 12.73
CA PRO A 42 31.96 -23.44 13.67
C PRO A 42 31.53 -23.31 15.14
N LEU A 43 31.75 -24.39 15.90
CA LEU A 43 31.02 -24.78 17.12
C LEU A 43 31.08 -23.84 18.35
N SER A 44 32.06 -22.95 18.49
CA SER A 44 32.28 -22.23 19.77
C SER A 44 31.44 -20.97 19.98
N PHE A 45 30.88 -20.37 18.91
CA PHE A 45 29.95 -19.23 19.01
C PHE A 45 28.47 -19.64 19.04
N GLN A 46 28.18 -20.95 18.91
CA GLN A 46 26.83 -21.42 18.64
C GLN A 46 25.86 -21.18 19.80
N VAL A 47 26.26 -21.34 21.07
CA VAL A 47 25.30 -21.34 22.19
C VAL A 47 24.58 -19.98 22.35
N VAL A 48 25.32 -18.86 22.43
CA VAL A 48 24.70 -17.53 22.62
C VAL A 48 23.92 -17.09 21.38
N LEU A 49 24.41 -17.40 20.18
CA LEU A 49 23.67 -17.12 18.95
C LEU A 49 22.39 -17.97 18.88
N ILE A 50 22.44 -19.26 19.19
CA ILE A 50 21.27 -20.14 19.21
C ILE A 50 20.23 -19.62 20.19
N TYR A 51 20.60 -19.18 21.40
CA TYR A 51 19.61 -18.63 22.33
C TYR A 51 19.00 -17.30 21.83
N LEU A 52 19.79 -16.38 21.27
CA LEU A 52 19.27 -15.12 20.73
C LEU A 52 18.40 -15.33 19.46
N PHE A 53 18.83 -16.21 18.55
CA PHE A 53 18.05 -16.58 17.37
C PHE A 53 16.83 -17.41 17.73
N ALA A 54 16.88 -18.29 18.74
CA ALA A 54 15.71 -19.02 19.22
C ALA A 54 14.71 -18.08 19.91
N PHE A 55 15.16 -17.08 20.67
CA PHE A 55 14.26 -16.10 21.27
C PHE A 55 13.64 -15.17 20.22
N ALA A 56 14.43 -14.73 19.23
CA ALA A 56 13.93 -13.94 18.10
C ALA A 56 12.99 -14.76 17.19
N CYS A 57 13.31 -16.03 16.93
CA CYS A 57 12.47 -16.94 16.16
C CYS A 57 11.20 -17.31 16.94
N PHE A 58 11.26 -17.53 18.25
CA PHE A 58 10.08 -17.75 19.09
C PHE A 58 9.17 -16.51 19.14
N ARG A 59 9.73 -15.31 19.33
CA ARG A 59 9.00 -14.03 19.24
C ARG A 59 8.39 -13.82 17.85
N ALA A 60 9.10 -14.17 16.79
CA ALA A 60 8.56 -14.13 15.42
C ALA A 60 7.44 -15.16 15.25
N ILE A 61 7.61 -16.39 15.71
CA ILE A 61 6.60 -17.46 15.65
C ILE A 61 5.35 -17.07 16.44
N GLU A 62 5.45 -16.50 17.65
CA GLU A 62 4.30 -15.98 18.38
C GLU A 62 3.59 -14.83 17.63
N ALA A 63 4.35 -13.93 16.99
CA ALA A 63 3.78 -12.87 16.15
C ALA A 63 3.13 -13.42 14.86
N PHE A 64 3.62 -14.54 14.32
CA PHE A 64 3.05 -15.26 13.17
C PHE A 64 1.86 -16.16 13.55
N LEU A 65 1.72 -16.56 14.82
CA LEU A 65 0.63 -17.39 15.34
C LEU A 65 -0.55 -16.57 15.89
N LYS A 66 -0.43 -15.25 16.00
CA LYS A 66 -1.52 -14.40 16.50
C LYS A 66 -2.59 -14.23 15.43
N ILE A 67 -3.76 -14.82 15.65
CA ILE A 67 -4.90 -14.74 14.72
C ILE A 67 -5.62 -13.40 14.94
N SER A 68 -5.47 -12.49 13.98
CA SER A 68 -6.23 -11.24 13.90
C SER A 68 -7.60 -11.47 13.26
N VAL A 69 -8.67 -10.91 13.84
CA VAL A 69 -10.05 -11.09 13.37
C VAL A 69 -10.61 -9.79 12.80
N ARG A 70 -10.81 -9.75 11.48
CA ARG A 70 -11.44 -8.62 10.79
C ARG A 70 -12.95 -8.62 11.10
N ARG A 71 -13.42 -7.57 11.77
CA ARG A 71 -14.83 -7.34 12.16
C ARG A 71 -15.49 -6.29 11.27
N ASN A 72 -16.82 -6.24 11.29
CA ASN A 72 -17.59 -5.20 10.62
C ASN A 72 -17.37 -3.86 11.35
N LEU A 73 -17.07 -2.79 10.61
CA LEU A 73 -16.82 -1.45 11.16
C LEU A 73 -18.03 -0.89 11.93
N LEU A 74 -19.25 -1.28 11.55
CA LEU A 74 -20.47 -0.86 12.26
C LEU A 74 -20.64 -1.55 13.62
N ASP A 75 -20.01 -2.71 13.82
CA ASP A 75 -20.05 -3.50 15.07
C ASP A 75 -18.93 -3.07 16.06
N PHE A 76 -18.23 -1.97 15.78
CA PHE A 76 -17.26 -1.36 16.68
C PHE A 76 -17.93 -0.44 17.71
N SER A 77 -17.43 -0.47 18.95
CA SER A 77 -17.77 0.53 19.97
C SER A 77 -17.29 1.94 19.58
N SER A 78 -17.79 2.97 20.25
CA SER A 78 -17.36 4.36 20.02
C SER A 78 -15.85 4.55 20.18
N GLU A 79 -15.25 3.83 21.12
CA GLU A 79 -13.82 3.82 21.41
C GLU A 79 -13.04 3.10 20.30
N GLU A 80 -13.51 1.92 19.87
CA GLU A 80 -12.91 1.15 18.76
C GLU A 80 -12.94 1.94 17.44
N ARG A 81 -14.03 2.68 17.16
CA ARG A 81 -14.12 3.60 16.01
C ARG A 81 -13.11 4.74 16.12
N THR A 82 -13.10 5.44 17.26
CA THR A 82 -12.19 6.56 17.51
C THR A 82 -10.74 6.15 17.34
N GLU A 83 -10.37 4.99 17.88
CA GLU A 83 -9.02 4.42 17.75
C GLU A 83 -8.71 4.04 16.31
N PHE A 84 -9.61 3.37 15.59
CA PHE A 84 -9.39 3.04 14.17
C PHE A 84 -9.16 4.29 13.30
N LEU A 85 -9.92 5.36 13.52
CA LEU A 85 -9.72 6.64 12.83
C LEU A 85 -8.36 7.27 13.18
N ARG A 86 -7.97 7.24 14.46
CA ARG A 86 -6.65 7.71 14.93
C ARG A 86 -5.51 6.92 14.27
N VAL A 87 -5.66 5.60 14.14
CA VAL A 87 -4.69 4.70 13.49
C VAL A 87 -4.54 5.04 12.00
N LEU A 88 -5.65 5.23 11.27
CA LEU A 88 -5.58 5.65 9.86
C LEU A 88 -4.90 7.01 9.70
N GLN A 89 -5.21 7.98 10.57
CA GLN A 89 -4.55 9.29 10.59
C GLN A 89 -3.04 9.15 10.83
N GLN A 90 -2.65 8.30 11.77
CA GLN A 90 -1.23 8.03 12.06
C GLN A 90 -0.54 7.41 10.84
N ALA A 91 -1.13 6.39 10.21
CA ALA A 91 -0.60 5.76 8.99
C ALA A 91 -0.47 6.74 7.80
N LYS A 92 -1.34 7.75 7.72
CA LYS A 92 -1.26 8.82 6.72
C LYS A 92 -0.10 9.79 6.96
N SER A 93 0.30 10.01 8.21
CA SER A 93 1.42 10.91 8.59
C SER A 93 2.77 10.22 8.78
N THR A 94 2.79 8.94 9.16
CA THR A 94 4.03 8.21 9.48
C THR A 94 4.73 7.75 8.21
N THR A 95 5.97 8.21 8.00
CA THR A 95 6.87 7.73 6.94
C THR A 95 7.05 6.22 7.03
N HIS A 96 6.93 5.54 5.89
CA HIS A 96 7.15 4.11 5.78
C HIS A 96 8.61 3.76 6.09
N PRO A 97 8.90 2.79 6.98
CA PRO A 97 10.28 2.46 7.35
C PRO A 97 11.06 1.77 6.23
N ASP A 98 10.45 0.81 5.53
CA ASP A 98 11.16 -0.05 4.56
C ASP A 98 11.02 0.34 3.07
N PHE A 99 10.03 1.17 2.71
CA PHE A 99 9.72 1.48 1.30
C PHE A 99 9.80 2.97 0.97
N MET A 100 10.36 3.25 -0.19
CA MET A 100 10.37 4.55 -0.88
C MET A 100 9.71 4.37 -2.25
N ILE A 101 9.13 5.44 -2.79
CA ILE A 101 8.48 5.43 -4.10
C ILE A 101 9.41 5.98 -5.19
N ALA A 102 9.38 5.37 -6.38
CA ALA A 102 10.11 5.88 -7.54
C ALA A 102 9.32 6.99 -8.22
N THR A 103 9.95 8.13 -8.50
CA THR A 103 9.29 9.29 -9.15
C THR A 103 9.60 9.40 -10.64
N ARG A 104 10.52 8.55 -11.14
CA ARG A 104 10.94 8.47 -12.55
C ARG A 104 10.99 7.03 -13.01
N ARG A 105 10.80 6.81 -14.32
CA ARG A 105 10.89 5.48 -14.94
C ARG A 105 12.32 4.94 -14.90
N ARG A 106 12.48 3.66 -15.22
CA ARG A 106 13.75 2.93 -15.14
C ARG A 106 14.89 3.60 -15.91
N GLU A 107 14.57 4.24 -17.03
CA GLU A 107 15.51 4.93 -17.91
C GLU A 107 16.13 6.17 -17.25
N GLU A 108 15.41 6.78 -16.31
CA GLU A 108 15.73 8.04 -15.64
C GLU A 108 15.98 7.86 -14.13
N ILE A 109 15.97 6.61 -13.63
CA ILE A 109 15.93 6.30 -12.19
C ILE A 109 17.18 6.73 -11.42
N LEU A 110 18.29 7.00 -12.11
CA LEU A 110 19.54 7.52 -11.54
C LEU A 110 19.73 9.03 -11.79
N GLY A 111 18.70 9.73 -12.26
CA GLY A 111 18.73 11.16 -12.49
C GLY A 111 19.61 11.61 -13.68
N PRO A 112 19.67 12.92 -13.97
CA PRO A 112 20.43 13.47 -15.10
C PRO A 112 21.96 13.31 -14.97
N ASP A 113 22.47 13.16 -13.75
CA ASP A 113 23.88 12.91 -13.44
C ASP A 113 24.26 11.42 -13.54
N GLY A 114 23.28 10.53 -13.70
CA GLY A 114 23.46 9.08 -13.67
C GLY A 114 23.86 8.51 -12.32
N ASN A 115 23.74 9.28 -11.23
CA ASN A 115 24.22 8.91 -9.90
C ASN A 115 23.29 9.34 -8.73
N THR A 116 22.20 10.07 -9.00
CA THR A 116 21.22 10.51 -8.00
C THR A 116 19.91 9.71 -8.12
N PRO A 117 19.65 8.71 -7.24
CA PRO A 117 18.44 7.89 -7.30
C PRO A 117 17.15 8.70 -7.15
N GLN A 118 16.21 8.52 -8.08
CA GLN A 118 14.94 9.25 -8.14
C GLN A 118 13.85 8.58 -7.29
N PHE A 119 14.08 8.56 -5.97
CA PHE A 119 13.18 7.98 -4.98
C PHE A 119 12.82 8.99 -3.88
N GLU A 120 11.58 8.94 -3.42
CA GLU A 120 11.07 9.78 -2.33
C GLU A 120 10.56 8.93 -1.15
N ASN A 121 10.71 9.47 0.06
CA ASN A 121 10.04 8.94 1.24
C ASN A 121 8.53 9.09 1.09
N VAL A 122 7.77 8.11 1.55
CA VAL A 122 6.31 8.08 1.47
C VAL A 122 5.73 7.69 2.83
N SER A 123 4.51 8.11 3.19
CA SER A 123 3.85 7.59 4.39
C SER A 123 3.21 6.23 4.15
N ILE A 124 2.94 5.46 5.22
CA ILE A 124 2.38 4.10 5.13
C ILE A 124 1.10 4.09 4.28
N TYR A 125 0.13 4.97 4.56
CA TYR A 125 -1.09 5.06 3.77
C TYR A 125 -0.84 5.56 2.34
N ASN A 126 0.12 6.47 2.14
CA ASN A 126 0.47 6.95 0.80
C ASN A 126 1.17 5.86 -0.04
N TYR A 127 1.91 4.93 0.57
CA TYR A 127 2.48 3.76 -0.11
C TYR A 127 1.38 2.80 -0.59
N PHE A 128 0.37 2.57 0.25
CA PHE A 128 -0.84 1.84 -0.13
C PHE A 128 -1.55 2.49 -1.34
N VAL A 129 -1.70 3.81 -1.37
CA VAL A 129 -2.25 4.52 -2.55
C VAL A 129 -1.33 4.41 -3.78
N TRP A 130 -0.03 4.65 -3.61
CA TRP A 130 0.94 4.67 -4.72
C TRP A 130 1.09 3.31 -5.41
N SER A 131 1.11 2.22 -4.64
CA SER A 131 1.22 0.85 -5.17
C SER A 131 0.01 0.47 -6.02
N HIS A 132 -1.20 0.90 -5.65
CA HIS A 132 -2.40 0.75 -6.47
C HIS A 132 -2.29 1.58 -7.77
N TYR A 133 -2.00 2.87 -7.67
CA TYR A 133 -1.73 3.74 -8.83
C TYR A 133 -0.70 3.12 -9.79
N TYR A 134 0.41 2.59 -9.26
CA TYR A 134 1.48 2.02 -10.08
C TYR A 134 1.07 0.73 -10.80
N SER A 135 0.07 0.00 -10.29
CA SER A 135 -0.50 -1.18 -10.95
C SER A 135 -1.51 -0.88 -12.07
N VAL A 136 -2.12 0.32 -12.06
CA VAL A 136 -3.16 0.73 -13.02
C VAL A 136 -2.73 1.86 -13.97
N ARG A 137 -1.53 2.45 -13.77
CA ARG A 137 -1.03 3.56 -14.59
C ARG A 137 -0.81 3.13 -16.04
N LYS A 138 -1.05 4.05 -16.98
CA LYS A 138 -0.85 3.81 -18.41
C LYS A 138 0.61 3.51 -18.76
N THR A 139 0.80 2.77 -19.84
CA THR A 139 2.12 2.52 -20.42
C THR A 139 2.54 3.74 -21.23
N TYR A 140 3.55 4.47 -20.75
CA TYR A 140 4.10 5.64 -21.42
C TYR A 140 4.91 5.24 -22.66
N LEU A 141 4.53 5.79 -23.83
CA LEU A 141 5.12 5.42 -25.12
C LEU A 141 6.19 6.42 -25.64
N GLY A 142 6.31 7.59 -25.01
CA GLY A 142 7.29 8.62 -25.35
C GLY A 142 6.68 10.02 -25.49
N PRO A 143 7.50 11.08 -25.53
CA PRO A 143 7.01 12.45 -25.64
C PRO A 143 6.15 12.66 -26.89
N GLY A 144 4.99 13.30 -26.72
CA GLY A 144 4.03 13.55 -27.81
C GLY A 144 3.28 12.31 -28.32
N GLN A 145 3.49 11.13 -27.73
CA GLN A 145 2.67 9.94 -27.98
C GLN A 145 1.59 9.80 -26.90
N ARG A 146 0.39 9.36 -27.26
CA ARG A 146 -0.64 9.02 -26.27
C ARG A 146 -0.21 7.76 -25.51
N SER A 147 -0.14 7.85 -24.18
CA SER A 147 0.10 6.70 -23.30
C SER A 147 -1.01 5.65 -23.45
N PHE A 148 -0.62 4.37 -23.46
CA PHE A 148 -1.52 3.24 -23.70
C PHE A 148 -2.25 2.79 -22.43
N ASP A 149 -3.57 2.71 -22.52
CA ASP A 149 -4.52 2.44 -21.44
C ASP A 149 -5.09 1.01 -21.43
N GLY A 150 -4.75 0.16 -22.40
CA GLY A 150 -5.20 -1.23 -22.47
C GLY A 150 -4.44 -2.24 -21.59
N VAL A 151 -3.91 -1.82 -20.43
CA VAL A 151 -3.26 -2.71 -19.44
C VAL A 151 -3.65 -2.30 -18.04
N ASP A 152 -4.09 -3.27 -17.25
CA ASP A 152 -4.23 -3.17 -15.79
C ASP A 152 -3.60 -4.43 -15.16
N PHE A 153 -2.78 -4.27 -14.11
CA PHE A 153 -2.12 -5.37 -13.41
C PHE A 153 -2.86 -5.85 -12.15
N SER A 154 -3.93 -5.16 -11.74
CA SER A 154 -4.68 -5.42 -10.50
C SER A 154 -6.20 -5.49 -10.68
N HIS A 155 -6.74 -5.23 -11.88
CA HIS A 155 -8.16 -5.37 -12.24
C HIS A 155 -8.33 -6.15 -13.55
N GLU A 156 -9.58 -6.30 -14.00
CA GLU A 156 -9.98 -6.88 -15.30
C GLU A 156 -9.37 -8.26 -15.64
N GLY A 157 -8.94 -9.01 -14.63
CA GLY A 157 -8.30 -10.31 -14.79
C GLY A 157 -8.22 -11.12 -13.50
N PRO A 158 -7.73 -12.37 -13.57
CA PRO A 158 -7.74 -13.32 -12.44
C PRO A 158 -6.87 -12.88 -11.25
N ALA A 159 -5.96 -11.92 -11.46
CA ALA A 159 -5.16 -11.33 -10.39
C ALA A 159 -5.96 -10.39 -9.46
N PHE A 160 -7.17 -9.96 -9.83
CA PHE A 160 -7.92 -8.93 -9.09
C PHE A 160 -8.06 -9.23 -7.58
N LEU A 161 -8.55 -10.42 -7.24
CA LEU A 161 -8.75 -10.81 -5.84
C LEU A 161 -7.44 -11.04 -5.09
N THR A 162 -6.43 -11.63 -5.74
CA THR A 162 -5.16 -11.98 -5.10
C THR A 162 -4.26 -10.75 -4.89
N TRP A 163 -4.25 -9.82 -5.84
CA TRP A 163 -3.56 -8.54 -5.74
C TRP A 163 -4.14 -7.70 -4.59
N HIS A 164 -5.47 -7.49 -4.56
CA HIS A 164 -6.10 -6.71 -3.49
C HIS A 164 -6.02 -7.40 -2.11
N ARG A 165 -6.03 -8.74 -2.06
CA ARG A 165 -5.76 -9.48 -0.81
C ARG A 165 -4.36 -9.20 -0.27
N TYR A 166 -3.33 -9.25 -1.12
CA TYR A 166 -1.96 -8.92 -0.70
C TYR A 166 -1.82 -7.45 -0.32
N HIS A 167 -2.43 -6.54 -1.08
CA HIS A 167 -2.43 -5.10 -0.83
C HIS A 167 -3.00 -4.73 0.55
N LEU A 168 -4.11 -5.34 0.95
CA LEU A 168 -4.69 -5.19 2.28
C LEU A 168 -3.86 -5.87 3.39
N LEU A 169 -3.24 -7.02 3.11
CA LEU A 169 -2.35 -7.69 4.08
C LEU A 169 -1.07 -6.88 4.34
N GLN A 170 -0.52 -6.22 3.32
CA GLN A 170 0.63 -5.32 3.47
C GLN A 170 0.27 -4.13 4.36
N LEU A 171 -0.81 -3.41 4.06
CA LEU A 171 -1.28 -2.29 4.88
C LEU A 171 -1.58 -2.69 6.33
N GLU A 172 -2.23 -3.84 6.54
CA GLU A 172 -2.49 -4.37 7.88
C GLU A 172 -1.19 -4.65 8.64
N ARG A 173 -0.18 -5.22 7.96
CA ARG A 173 1.14 -5.48 8.55
C ARG A 173 1.90 -4.19 8.87
N ASP A 174 1.94 -3.23 7.96
CA ASP A 174 2.62 -1.95 8.16
C ASP A 174 2.00 -1.18 9.33
N ILE A 175 0.68 -1.29 9.53
CA ILE A 175 -0.02 -0.74 10.69
C ILE A 175 0.28 -1.53 11.97
N GLN A 176 0.27 -2.87 11.95
CA GLN A 176 0.68 -3.70 13.11
C GLN A 176 2.09 -3.32 13.59
N ASP A 177 3.03 -3.16 12.67
CA ASP A 177 4.41 -2.75 12.97
C ASP A 177 4.50 -1.27 13.41
N MET A 178 3.71 -0.36 12.83
CA MET A 178 3.60 1.04 13.28
C MET A 178 3.06 1.16 14.72
N LEU A 179 2.08 0.33 15.09
CA LEU A 179 1.45 0.34 16.42
C LEU A 179 2.21 -0.51 17.44
N GLN A 180 3.12 -1.39 16.99
CA GLN A 180 3.68 -2.49 17.77
C GLN A 180 2.58 -3.43 18.34
N ASP A 181 1.43 -3.53 17.65
CA ASP A 181 0.31 -4.38 18.01
C ASP A 181 0.05 -5.44 16.93
N PRO A 182 0.52 -6.69 17.11
CA PRO A 182 0.25 -7.77 16.16
C PRO A 182 -1.21 -8.27 16.18
N SER A 183 -2.08 -7.76 17.07
CA SER A 183 -3.53 -8.06 17.04
C SER A 183 -4.33 -7.15 16.13
N PHE A 184 -3.76 -6.03 15.66
CA PHE A 184 -4.49 -5.09 14.82
C PHE A 184 -5.02 -5.80 13.56
N ALA A 185 -6.28 -5.52 13.24
CA ALA A 185 -7.00 -6.07 12.09
C ALA A 185 -7.74 -4.95 11.39
N LEU A 186 -7.65 -4.88 10.06
CA LEU A 186 -8.46 -3.97 9.26
C LEU A 186 -9.94 -4.39 9.36
N PRO A 187 -10.85 -3.51 9.77
CA PRO A 187 -12.27 -3.80 9.72
C PRO A 187 -12.75 -3.87 8.27
N TYR A 188 -13.88 -4.53 8.04
CA TYR A 188 -14.58 -4.49 6.76
C TYR A 188 -15.84 -3.64 6.86
N TRP A 189 -16.25 -3.06 5.74
CA TRP A 189 -17.59 -2.51 5.56
C TRP A 189 -18.45 -3.54 4.85
N ASN A 190 -19.52 -4.00 5.49
CA ASN A 190 -20.56 -4.72 4.76
C ASN A 190 -21.33 -3.73 3.88
N PHE A 191 -20.81 -3.46 2.69
CA PHE A 191 -21.52 -2.60 1.75
C PHE A 191 -22.81 -3.26 1.27
N ALA A 192 -22.91 -4.61 1.18
CA ALA A 192 -23.99 -5.36 0.50
C ALA A 192 -25.37 -5.34 1.20
N THR A 193 -25.90 -4.14 1.45
CA THR A 193 -27.12 -3.88 2.24
C THR A 193 -28.35 -3.56 1.41
N GLY A 194 -28.20 -3.27 0.10
CA GLY A 194 -29.29 -2.76 -0.75
C GLY A 194 -29.76 -1.33 -0.40
N ARG A 195 -28.99 -0.58 0.40
CA ARG A 195 -29.32 0.81 0.79
C ARG A 195 -28.99 1.80 -0.33
N ASN A 196 -29.69 2.94 -0.33
CA ASN A 196 -29.40 4.06 -1.24
C ASN A 196 -28.48 5.13 -0.60
N SER A 197 -27.84 4.80 0.51
CA SER A 197 -26.94 5.69 1.25
C SER A 197 -25.77 4.92 1.85
N CYS A 198 -24.63 5.60 1.97
CA CYS A 198 -23.46 5.11 2.67
C CYS A 198 -23.70 5.22 4.19
N ASP A 199 -23.75 4.08 4.88
CA ASP A 199 -24.02 4.00 6.33
C ASP A 199 -22.77 4.13 7.22
N ILE A 200 -21.58 4.15 6.62
CA ILE A 200 -20.30 4.49 7.28
C ILE A 200 -19.86 5.94 7.02
N CYS A 201 -20.64 6.72 6.27
CA CYS A 201 -20.33 8.11 5.90
C CYS A 201 -20.86 9.08 6.97
N THR A 202 -20.32 8.96 8.17
CA THR A 202 -20.63 9.77 9.35
C THR A 202 -19.34 10.31 9.97
N ASP A 203 -19.41 11.39 10.74
CA ASP A 203 -18.22 12.05 11.29
C ASP A 203 -17.53 11.22 12.40
N ASP A 204 -18.21 10.22 12.99
CA ASP A 204 -17.62 9.20 13.87
C ASP A 204 -16.97 8.03 13.12
N LEU A 205 -17.06 8.02 11.78
CA LEU A 205 -16.50 7.02 10.88
C LEU A 205 -15.80 7.70 9.70
N MET A 206 -16.17 7.39 8.44
CA MET A 206 -15.41 7.79 7.25
C MET A 206 -15.65 9.24 6.79
N GLY A 207 -16.36 10.02 7.59
CA GLY A 207 -16.75 11.41 7.32
C GLY A 207 -18.10 11.50 6.62
N SER A 208 -18.93 12.42 7.10
CA SER A 208 -20.18 12.79 6.44
C SER A 208 -19.95 13.75 5.28
N ARG A 209 -21.01 14.03 4.52
CA ARG A 209 -21.05 15.06 3.49
C ARG A 209 -20.94 16.45 4.12
N SER A 210 -20.13 17.33 3.53
CA SER A 210 -20.08 18.73 3.96
C SER A 210 -21.37 19.47 3.62
N ASN A 211 -21.89 20.24 4.58
CA ASN A 211 -23.04 21.14 4.37
C ASN A 211 -22.68 22.38 3.53
N PHE A 212 -21.40 22.61 3.24
CA PHE A 212 -20.91 23.76 2.46
C PHE A 212 -20.57 23.42 1.00
N ASP A 213 -20.22 22.15 0.73
CA ASP A 213 -19.86 21.67 -0.61
C ASP A 213 -20.13 20.16 -0.71
N ASP A 214 -21.09 19.78 -1.57
CA ASP A 214 -21.50 18.40 -1.82
C ASP A 214 -20.41 17.46 -2.36
N SER A 215 -19.25 18.01 -2.76
CA SER A 215 -18.08 17.27 -3.24
C SER A 215 -17.02 17.01 -2.17
N LEU A 216 -17.16 17.62 -0.99
CA LEU A 216 -16.22 17.54 0.14
C LEU A 216 -16.79 16.80 1.35
N LEU A 217 -15.89 16.23 2.16
CA LEU A 217 -16.23 15.69 3.48
C LEU A 217 -16.46 16.82 4.49
N SER A 218 -17.32 16.56 5.48
CA SER A 218 -17.56 17.44 6.62
C SER A 218 -16.25 17.87 7.29
N PRO A 219 -16.06 19.17 7.59
CA PRO A 219 -14.87 19.67 8.30
C PRO A 219 -14.62 19.04 9.68
N ASN A 220 -15.63 18.40 10.29
CA ASN A 220 -15.48 17.70 11.57
C ASN A 220 -14.75 16.35 11.42
N SER A 221 -14.75 15.76 10.22
CA SER A 221 -14.02 14.52 9.95
C SER A 221 -12.53 14.81 9.71
N ILE A 222 -11.66 14.03 10.34
CA ILE A 222 -10.20 14.05 10.12
C ILE A 222 -9.83 13.91 8.62
N PHE A 223 -10.64 13.18 7.85
CA PHE A 223 -10.40 12.93 6.43
C PHE A 223 -10.62 14.18 5.56
N SER A 224 -11.33 15.22 6.04
CA SER A 224 -11.43 16.51 5.32
C SER A 224 -10.06 17.20 5.15
N GLN A 225 -9.08 16.84 5.99
CA GLN A 225 -7.72 17.39 5.98
C GLN A 225 -6.76 16.59 5.09
N TRP A 226 -7.15 15.39 4.65
CA TRP A 226 -6.28 14.46 3.93
C TRP A 226 -6.11 14.81 2.45
N ARG A 227 -4.93 15.27 2.07
CA ARG A 227 -4.58 15.51 0.66
C ARG A 227 -4.38 14.20 -0.12
N ILE A 228 -4.84 14.19 -1.37
CA ILE A 228 -4.73 13.02 -2.27
C ILE A 228 -3.33 12.94 -2.89
N LEU A 229 -2.87 11.71 -3.15
CA LEU A 229 -1.65 11.39 -3.87
C LEU A 229 -2.01 10.94 -5.30
N CYS A 230 -1.14 11.21 -6.28
CA CYS A 230 -1.28 10.76 -7.67
C CYS A 230 -2.42 11.41 -8.49
N GLU A 231 -2.80 12.66 -8.20
CA GLU A 231 -3.84 13.38 -8.97
C GLU A 231 -3.37 13.90 -10.33
N ALA A 232 -2.07 14.17 -10.52
CA ALA A 232 -1.50 14.78 -11.72
C ALA A 232 -1.30 13.77 -12.88
N ILE A 233 -2.34 13.00 -13.20
CA ILE A 233 -2.31 11.92 -14.19
C ILE A 233 -1.86 12.42 -15.57
N GLU A 234 -2.26 13.63 -15.96
CA GLU A 234 -1.88 14.24 -17.24
C GLU A 234 -0.36 14.46 -17.33
N ASP A 235 0.30 14.94 -16.26
CA ASP A 235 1.75 15.10 -16.22
C ASP A 235 2.46 13.73 -16.32
N TYR A 236 1.98 12.73 -15.59
CA TYR A 236 2.56 11.38 -15.61
C TYR A 236 2.42 10.71 -16.99
N ASP A 237 1.29 10.92 -17.67
CA ASP A 237 0.99 10.34 -18.98
C ASP A 237 1.63 11.09 -20.16
N THR A 238 2.06 12.35 -19.99
CA THR A 238 2.63 13.19 -21.05
C THR A 238 4.14 13.42 -20.91
N LEU A 239 4.65 13.55 -19.68
CA LEU A 239 6.07 13.72 -19.38
C LEU A 239 6.77 12.39 -19.10
N GLY A 240 6.00 11.32 -18.87
CA GLY A 240 6.53 10.00 -18.51
C GLY A 240 7.10 9.94 -17.09
N THR A 241 6.73 10.88 -16.22
CA THR A 241 7.04 10.83 -14.79
C THR A 241 6.18 9.77 -14.10
N ILE A 242 6.48 9.51 -12.82
CA ILE A 242 5.67 8.65 -11.95
C ILE A 242 5.19 9.53 -10.80
N CYS A 243 3.98 9.25 -10.32
CA CYS A 243 3.46 9.82 -9.08
C CYS A 243 4.51 9.91 -7.97
N ASN A 244 4.66 11.12 -7.45
CA ASN A 244 5.58 11.53 -6.40
C ASN A 244 4.79 12.04 -5.18
N THR A 245 5.49 12.31 -4.07
CA THR A 245 4.89 13.02 -2.96
C THR A 245 4.67 14.50 -3.32
N PRO A 246 3.56 15.14 -2.93
CA PRO A 246 3.33 16.53 -3.27
C PRO A 246 4.36 17.39 -2.53
N THR A 247 5.05 18.26 -3.25
CA THR A 247 5.73 19.37 -2.58
C THR A 247 4.68 20.26 -1.93
N ILE A 248 4.97 20.88 -0.76
CA ILE A 248 4.01 21.74 -0.04
C ILE A 248 3.54 22.94 -0.91
N SER A 249 4.32 23.27 -1.95
CA SER A 249 4.03 24.26 -2.99
C SER A 249 3.08 23.79 -4.10
N GLU A 250 2.89 22.50 -4.32
CA GLU A 250 2.01 21.96 -5.35
C GLU A 250 0.65 21.61 -4.73
N GLY A 251 -0.41 22.21 -5.29
CA GLY A 251 -1.77 22.19 -4.76
C GLY A 251 -2.47 20.84 -4.86
N SER A 252 -1.98 19.83 -4.15
CA SER A 252 -2.70 18.58 -3.89
C SER A 252 -4.10 18.89 -3.34
N SER A 253 -5.13 18.22 -3.86
CA SER A 253 -6.50 18.64 -3.62
C SER A 253 -7.10 18.00 -2.34
N PRO A 254 -8.01 18.69 -1.61
CA PRO A 254 -9.02 18.11 -0.69
C PRO A 254 -8.58 16.98 0.26
N LEU A 255 -9.18 15.78 0.30
CA LEU A 255 -9.94 15.06 -0.75
C LEU A 255 -11.19 15.76 -1.28
N PRO A 256 -11.21 16.12 -2.58
CA PRO A 256 -12.43 16.45 -3.29
C PRO A 256 -12.84 15.25 -4.14
N LYS A 257 -14.15 15.01 -4.27
CA LYS A 257 -14.73 13.90 -5.06
C LYS A 257 -14.63 12.50 -4.45
N ALA A 258 -14.04 12.27 -3.26
CA ALA A 258 -14.07 10.92 -2.63
C ALA A 258 -15.49 10.47 -2.20
N ILE A 259 -16.39 11.43 -1.95
CA ILE A 259 -17.84 11.19 -1.86
C ILE A 259 -18.39 10.59 -3.16
N ARG A 260 -17.76 10.78 -4.33
CA ARG A 260 -18.13 10.05 -5.56
C ARG A 260 -17.70 8.59 -5.55
N THR A 261 -17.04 8.05 -4.53
CA THR A 261 -16.75 6.61 -4.45
C THR A 261 -17.57 5.98 -3.32
N CYS A 262 -17.48 6.50 -2.10
CA CYS A 262 -18.36 6.07 -1.00
C CYS A 262 -19.85 6.34 -1.28
N CYS A 263 -20.20 7.38 -2.04
CA CYS A 263 -21.59 7.73 -2.37
C CYS A 263 -21.95 7.65 -3.87
N ARG A 264 -21.09 7.17 -4.80
CA ARG A 264 -21.62 6.60 -6.08
C ARG A 264 -22.04 5.16 -5.97
N LEU A 265 -21.68 4.48 -4.88
CA LEU A 265 -22.44 3.33 -4.40
C LEU A 265 -23.93 3.68 -4.12
N ALA A 266 -24.34 4.96 -4.15
CA ALA A 266 -25.75 5.37 -4.18
C ALA A 266 -26.32 5.69 -5.58
N THR A 267 -25.51 5.66 -6.66
CA THR A 267 -25.97 5.92 -8.05
C THR A 267 -26.15 4.63 -8.87
N THR A 268 -25.44 3.56 -8.51
CA THR A 268 -25.84 2.18 -8.79
C THR A 268 -26.41 1.62 -7.49
N PRO A 269 -27.53 0.87 -7.49
CA PRO A 269 -28.03 0.25 -6.25
C PRO A 269 -26.91 -0.56 -5.61
N ILE A 270 -26.67 -0.32 -4.32
CA ILE A 270 -25.77 -1.15 -3.52
C ILE A 270 -26.15 -2.63 -3.74
N PRO A 271 -25.19 -3.54 -3.99
CA PRO A 271 -25.48 -4.96 -4.15
C PRO A 271 -26.32 -5.47 -2.98
N THR A 272 -27.45 -6.12 -3.28
CA THR A 272 -28.20 -6.81 -2.21
C THR A 272 -27.44 -8.06 -1.79
N LYS A 273 -27.73 -8.58 -0.60
CA LYS A 273 -27.18 -9.89 -0.15
C LYS A 273 -27.38 -11.00 -1.18
N HIS A 274 -28.44 -10.94 -1.98
CA HIS A 274 -28.75 -11.91 -3.03
C HIS A 274 -27.69 -11.93 -4.15
N TYR A 275 -27.13 -10.77 -4.53
CA TYR A 275 -26.01 -10.71 -5.47
C TYR A 275 -24.74 -11.36 -4.91
N MET A 276 -24.47 -11.22 -3.60
CA MET A 276 -23.33 -11.87 -2.95
C MET A 276 -23.49 -13.40 -3.00
N PHE A 277 -24.63 -13.93 -2.57
CA PHE A 277 -24.91 -15.38 -2.64
C PHE A 277 -24.76 -15.93 -4.07
N HIS A 278 -25.35 -15.26 -5.08
CA HIS A 278 -25.17 -15.69 -6.48
C HIS A 278 -23.73 -15.58 -6.99
N SER A 279 -22.92 -14.67 -6.45
CA SER A 279 -21.49 -14.62 -6.79
C SER A 279 -20.68 -15.76 -6.17
N GLU A 280 -21.07 -16.22 -4.97
CA GLU A 280 -20.50 -17.39 -4.30
C GLU A 280 -20.91 -18.70 -5.02
N ASP A 281 -22.16 -18.75 -5.51
CA ASP A 281 -22.72 -19.88 -6.27
C ASP A 281 -22.10 -20.07 -7.66
N MET A 282 -21.31 -19.12 -8.20
CA MET A 282 -20.78 -19.20 -9.59
C MET A 282 -19.86 -20.40 -9.83
N ASN A 283 -19.35 -21.06 -8.78
CA ASN A 283 -18.66 -22.37 -8.89
C ASN A 283 -19.59 -23.51 -9.35
N THR A 284 -20.91 -23.36 -9.27
CA THR A 284 -21.89 -24.40 -9.68
C THR A 284 -22.27 -24.36 -11.16
N PHE A 285 -21.86 -23.32 -11.90
CA PHE A 285 -22.17 -23.15 -13.33
C PHE A 285 -21.05 -23.63 -14.28
N TYR A 286 -19.96 -24.19 -13.75
CA TYR A 286 -18.79 -24.69 -14.52
C TYR A 286 -18.59 -26.22 -14.40
N HIS A 287 -19.70 -26.98 -14.33
CA HIS A 287 -19.71 -28.45 -14.37
C HIS A 287 -20.81 -28.96 -15.32
#